data_AF-A0A1I8BH49-F1
#
_entry.id   AF-A0A1I8BH49-F1
#
_cell.length_a   1.000
_cell.length_b   1.000
_cell.length_c   1.000
_cell.angle_alpha   90.00
_cell.angle_beta   90.00
_cell.angle_gamma   90.00
#
_symmetry.space_group_name_H-M   'P 1'
#
loop_
_entity.id
_entity.type
_entity.pdbx_description
1 polymer ?
#
loop_
_entity_poly.entity_id
_entity_poly.type
_entity_poly.pdbx_seq_one_letter_code
_entity_poly.pdbx_strand_id
1 'polypeptide(L)'
;MFLSPYIWAERNISNNNFRRRQSSSFIDRCCGDQTLAYDQTCCQGVVHNIPSGECCGKMAYARNSFNTLCCDEMLLTNVDPSLTCCGKNAYDGGKREICCGGQVFLKELFDGCCNIYNTAEYQQYNTRTQICCDKPIERLGKAKCCYLKDAQGRFYPTSYDANSQCCTFPFLEITNKNENGTCT
;
A
#
# COMPACT_ATOMS: atom_id res chain seq x y z
N MET A 1 7.40 47.45 67.95
CA MET A 1 8.85 47.14 67.87
C MET A 1 8.99 45.94 66.97
N PHE A 2 9.09 46.14 65.65
CA PHE A 2 10.36 46.37 64.92
C PHE A 2 11.30 45.18 65.19
N LEU A 3 11.69 44.31 64.24
CA LEU A 3 12.20 44.60 62.91
C LEU A 3 12.10 43.33 62.03
N SER A 4 11.77 43.50 60.75
CA SER A 4 12.32 42.68 59.66
C SER A 4 13.73 43.19 59.35
N PRO A 5 14.68 42.35 58.90
CA PRO A 5 15.15 42.60 57.53
C PRO A 5 15.60 41.35 56.72
N TYR A 6 15.09 41.31 55.48
CA TYR A 6 15.78 41.19 54.19
C TYR A 6 16.65 39.95 53.80
N ILE A 7 16.20 39.14 52.82
CA ILE A 7 16.47 39.04 51.34
C ILE A 7 17.61 38.05 50.94
N TRP A 8 17.31 37.33 49.84
CA TRP A 8 18.13 36.67 48.79
C TRP A 8 18.20 35.14 48.96
N ALA A 9 17.45 34.35 48.18
CA ALA A 9 17.62 34.01 46.75
C ALA A 9 17.77 32.46 46.72
N GLU A 10 17.19 31.64 45.85
CA GLU A 10 16.58 31.79 44.54
C GLU A 10 15.97 30.42 44.12
N ARG A 11 14.93 30.48 43.26
CA ARG A 11 14.66 29.60 42.09
C ARG A 11 14.30 28.12 42.37
N ASN A 12 13.35 27.47 41.70
CA ASN A 12 12.54 27.75 40.51
C ASN A 12 11.42 26.68 40.48
N ILE A 13 10.15 27.08 40.55
CA ILE A 13 9.06 26.27 39.98
C ILE A 13 8.27 27.23 39.10
N SER A 14 8.44 27.05 37.79
CA SER A 14 7.92 27.91 36.74
C SER A 14 6.39 27.90 36.79
N ASN A 15 5.83 28.99 37.32
CA ASN A 15 4.46 29.41 37.07
C ASN A 15 4.21 29.40 35.55
N ASN A 16 3.21 28.66 35.10
CA ASN A 16 2.56 29.03 33.85
C ASN A 16 1.10 29.37 34.11
N ASN A 17 0.86 30.68 34.08
CA ASN A 17 -0.44 31.32 34.18
C ASN A 17 -1.35 30.80 33.07
N PHE A 18 -2.31 29.94 33.40
CA PHE A 18 -3.47 29.73 32.54
C PHE A 18 -4.33 31.01 32.56
N ARG A 19 -3.94 31.99 31.73
CA ARG A 19 -4.80 33.13 31.39
C ARG A 19 -5.98 32.59 30.60
N ARG A 20 -7.10 32.34 31.30
CA ARG A 20 -8.42 32.24 30.66
C ARG A 20 -8.69 33.58 29.95
N ARG A 21 -8.52 33.61 28.63
CA ARG A 21 -9.18 34.61 27.79
C ARG A 21 -10.48 33.99 27.29
N GLN A 22 -11.58 34.52 27.78
CA GLN A 22 -12.91 34.27 27.23
C GLN A 22 -13.02 34.89 25.83
N SER A 23 -13.71 34.16 24.94
CA SER A 23 -14.44 34.63 23.75
C SER A 23 -13.66 34.90 22.46
N SER A 24 -13.40 33.82 21.72
CA SER A 24 -13.89 33.68 20.34
C SER A 24 -14.06 32.18 20.06
N SER A 25 -15.08 31.76 19.32
CA SER A 25 -15.37 30.35 19.06
C SER A 25 -14.38 29.73 18.06
N PHE A 26 -13.12 29.65 18.42
CA PHE A 26 -12.15 28.80 17.74
C PHE A 26 -11.84 27.64 18.68
N ILE A 27 -12.32 26.45 18.33
CA ILE A 27 -11.76 25.23 18.91
C ILE A 27 -10.34 25.19 18.38
N ASP A 28 -9.38 25.67 19.18
CA ASP A 28 -7.95 25.50 18.89
C ASP A 28 -7.70 23.99 18.83
N ARG A 29 -7.61 23.47 17.60
CA ARG A 29 -7.25 22.06 17.40
C ARG A 29 -5.76 21.94 17.64
N CYS A 30 -5.32 20.79 18.15
CA CYS A 30 -3.89 20.53 18.30
C CYS A 30 -3.40 19.66 17.14
N CYS A 31 -2.15 19.86 16.74
CA CYS A 31 -1.42 19.03 15.79
C CYS A 31 -0.11 18.59 16.45
N GLY A 32 -0.11 17.42 17.10
CA GLY A 32 0.97 17.06 18.01
C GLY A 32 1.07 18.08 19.14
N ASP A 33 2.25 18.68 19.31
CA ASP A 33 2.53 19.67 20.37
C ASP A 33 2.25 21.13 19.94
N GLN A 34 1.72 21.34 18.73
CA GLN A 34 1.45 22.68 18.18
C GLN A 34 -0.05 22.99 18.15
N THR A 35 -0.40 24.25 18.40
CA THR A 35 -1.76 24.77 18.16
C THR A 35 -1.99 24.96 16.67
N LEU A 36 -3.11 24.45 16.15
CA LEU A 36 -3.50 24.56 14.75
C LEU A 36 -4.39 25.79 14.54
N ALA A 37 -3.94 26.71 13.70
CA ALA A 37 -4.74 27.86 13.29
C ALA A 37 -5.86 27.45 12.30
N TYR A 38 -6.83 28.33 12.08
CA TYR A 38 -8.00 28.03 11.24
C TYR A 38 -7.68 27.85 9.76
N ASP A 39 -6.59 28.47 9.29
CA ASP A 39 -6.09 28.44 7.93
C ASP A 39 -5.06 27.33 7.70
N GLN A 40 -4.95 26.41 8.66
CA GLN A 40 -4.00 25.32 8.65
C GLN A 40 -4.69 23.96 8.66
N THR A 41 -4.03 22.99 8.04
CA THR A 41 -4.40 21.58 8.08
C THR A 41 -3.27 20.79 8.74
N CYS A 42 -3.64 19.89 9.64
CA CYS A 42 -2.71 18.95 10.28
C CYS A 42 -2.77 17.58 9.60
N CYS A 43 -1.64 17.08 9.11
CA CYS A 43 -1.53 15.74 8.52
C CYS A 43 -0.45 14.94 9.23
N GLN A 44 -0.83 13.85 9.90
CA GLN A 44 0.08 12.97 10.67
C GLN A 44 1.06 13.74 11.58
N GLY A 45 0.58 14.79 12.26
CA GLY A 45 1.36 15.61 13.18
C GLY A 45 2.20 16.72 12.52
N VAL A 46 2.08 16.92 11.21
CA VAL A 46 2.72 18.03 10.47
C VAL A 46 1.69 19.09 10.13
N VAL A 47 1.95 20.33 10.53
CA VAL A 47 1.10 21.49 10.24
C VAL A 47 1.43 22.03 8.85
N HIS A 48 0.40 22.28 8.04
CA HIS A 48 0.50 22.88 6.70
C HIS A 48 -0.38 24.12 6.61
N ASN A 49 0.11 25.16 5.92
CA ASN A 49 -0.64 26.39 5.66
C ASN A 49 -1.61 26.21 4.48
N ILE A 50 -2.50 25.23 4.57
CA ILE A 50 -3.53 24.94 3.58
C ILE A 50 -4.88 24.96 4.29
N PRO A 51 -5.72 25.99 4.08
CA PRO A 51 -7.01 26.10 4.76
C PRO A 51 -7.94 25.00 4.24
N SER A 52 -8.53 24.22 5.16
CA SER A 52 -9.45 23.12 4.81
C SER A 52 -8.86 22.13 3.78
N GLY A 53 -7.54 21.94 3.80
CA GLY A 53 -6.85 20.96 2.99
C GLY A 53 -7.17 19.52 3.40
N GLU A 54 -6.96 18.60 2.47
CA GLU A 54 -7.02 17.16 2.70
C GLU A 54 -5.62 16.59 2.89
N CYS A 55 -5.54 15.43 3.54
CA CYS A 55 -4.26 14.81 3.86
C CYS A 55 -3.98 13.60 2.98
N CYS A 56 -2.73 13.50 2.54
CA CYS A 56 -2.15 12.31 1.93
C CYS A 56 -0.87 11.96 2.71
N GLY A 57 -0.98 11.01 3.64
CA GLY A 57 0.10 10.76 4.60
C GLY A 57 0.41 12.01 5.42
N LYS A 58 1.68 12.45 5.36
CA LYS A 58 2.15 13.68 6.03
C LYS A 58 1.92 14.95 5.23
N MET A 59 1.51 14.87 3.96
CA MET A 59 1.32 16.04 3.10
C MET A 59 -0.13 16.51 3.16
N ALA A 60 -0.34 17.83 3.17
CA ALA A 60 -1.65 18.42 2.92
C ALA A 60 -1.75 18.88 1.45
N TYR A 61 -2.95 18.83 0.88
CA TYR A 61 -3.25 19.41 -0.43
C TYR A 61 -4.63 20.08 -0.42
N ALA A 62 -4.86 21.02 -1.33
CA ALA A 62 -6.15 21.71 -1.42
C ALA A 62 -7.24 20.73 -1.91
N ARG A 63 -8.39 20.66 -1.23
CA ARG A 63 -9.53 19.79 -1.59
C ARG A 63 -9.94 19.89 -3.07
N ASN A 64 -9.82 21.07 -3.66
CA ASN A 64 -10.22 21.33 -5.04
C ASN A 64 -9.06 21.17 -6.05
N SER A 65 -8.00 20.47 -5.68
CA SER A 65 -6.86 20.23 -6.58
C SER A 65 -7.20 19.10 -7.56
N PHE A 66 -7.51 19.48 -8.80
CA PHE A 66 -7.92 18.54 -9.85
C PHE A 66 -6.75 17.79 -10.51
N ASN A 67 -5.51 18.29 -10.37
CA ASN A 67 -4.29 17.65 -10.91
C ASN A 67 -3.46 16.99 -9.80
N THR A 68 -4.12 16.52 -8.74
CA THR A 68 -3.49 15.89 -7.58
C THR A 68 -4.15 14.56 -7.31
N LEU A 69 -3.34 13.55 -7.04
CA LEU A 69 -3.79 12.19 -6.73
C LEU A 69 -3.05 11.70 -5.49
N CYS A 70 -3.79 11.22 -4.49
CA CYS A 70 -3.21 10.62 -3.29
C CYS A 70 -3.27 9.08 -3.40
N CYS A 71 -2.12 8.42 -3.42
CA CYS A 71 -2.00 6.98 -3.58
C CYS A 71 -1.13 6.39 -2.46
N ASP A 72 -1.68 5.53 -1.58
CA ASP A 72 -0.94 4.89 -0.48
C ASP A 72 -0.02 5.86 0.30
N GLU A 73 -0.61 6.97 0.75
CA GLU A 73 0.07 8.06 1.46
C GLU A 73 1.11 8.85 0.65
N MET A 74 1.25 8.58 -0.65
CA MET A 74 2.07 9.32 -1.59
C MET A 74 1.23 10.33 -2.38
N LEU A 75 1.52 11.62 -2.20
CA LEU A 75 0.89 12.70 -2.93
C LEU A 75 1.57 12.88 -4.29
N LEU A 76 0.82 12.68 -5.36
CA LEU A 76 1.26 12.91 -6.74
C LEU A 76 0.63 14.21 -7.25
N THR A 77 1.45 15.13 -7.75
CA THR A 77 1.02 16.45 -8.26
C THR A 77 1.31 16.59 -9.74
N ASN A 78 0.59 17.47 -10.43
CA ASN A 78 0.68 17.67 -11.88
C ASN A 78 0.36 16.41 -12.69
N VAL A 79 -0.54 15.58 -12.17
CA VAL A 79 -1.02 14.37 -12.82
C VAL A 79 -2.29 14.66 -13.63
N ASP A 80 -2.52 13.87 -14.68
CA ASP A 80 -3.77 13.93 -15.43
C ASP A 80 -4.94 13.50 -14.51
N PRO A 81 -6.06 14.26 -14.45
CA PRO A 81 -7.19 13.96 -13.56
C PRO A 81 -7.87 12.61 -13.82
N SER A 82 -7.63 11.98 -14.98
CA SER A 82 -8.14 10.66 -15.33
C SER A 82 -7.30 9.50 -14.81
N LEU A 83 -6.12 9.77 -14.24
CA LEU A 83 -5.29 8.74 -13.62
C LEU A 83 -5.90 8.29 -12.29
N THR A 84 -5.70 7.02 -11.97
CA THR A 84 -6.09 6.39 -10.71
C THR A 84 -4.86 5.81 -10.02
N CYS A 85 -5.02 5.24 -8.83
CA CYS A 85 -3.92 4.69 -8.06
C CYS A 85 -3.63 3.23 -8.40
N CYS A 86 -2.34 2.91 -8.46
CA CYS A 86 -1.81 1.56 -8.37
C CYS A 86 -0.69 1.55 -7.32
N GLY A 87 -1.02 1.09 -6.12
CA GLY A 87 -0.12 1.24 -4.97
C GLY A 87 0.16 2.72 -4.72
N LYS A 88 1.44 3.11 -4.76
CA LYS A 88 1.89 4.51 -4.62
C LYS A 88 2.00 5.28 -5.94
N ASN A 89 1.71 4.63 -7.07
CA ASN A 89 1.92 5.20 -8.41
C ASN A 89 0.60 5.62 -9.06
N ALA A 90 0.67 6.60 -9.96
CA ALA A 90 -0.43 6.93 -10.86
C ALA A 90 -0.50 5.89 -11.99
N TYR A 91 -1.71 5.51 -12.35
CA TYR A 91 -2.03 4.46 -13.31
C TYR A 91 -3.13 4.95 -14.26
N ASP A 92 -2.98 4.72 -15.55
CA ASP A 92 -3.89 5.22 -16.59
C ASP A 92 -5.27 4.53 -16.68
N GLY A 93 -5.58 3.64 -15.74
CA GLY A 93 -6.83 2.90 -15.71
C GLY A 93 -6.91 1.77 -16.74
N GLY A 94 -5.78 1.39 -17.35
CA GLY A 94 -5.69 0.21 -18.22
C GLY A 94 -5.65 0.52 -19.71
N LYS A 95 -5.43 1.80 -20.06
CA LYS A 95 -5.40 2.28 -21.45
C LYS A 95 -4.15 1.74 -22.15
N ARG A 96 -2.97 1.97 -21.58
CA ARG A 96 -1.65 1.55 -22.05
C ARG A 96 -0.85 0.82 -20.97
N GLU A 97 -1.33 0.80 -19.74
CA GLU A 97 -0.64 0.22 -18.60
C GLU A 97 -1.44 -0.93 -17.98
N ILE A 98 -0.81 -1.69 -17.09
CA ILE A 98 -1.47 -2.58 -16.13
C ILE A 98 -1.01 -2.24 -14.72
N CYS A 99 -1.88 -2.46 -13.74
CA CYS A 99 -1.51 -2.43 -12.33
C CYS A 99 -1.31 -3.85 -11.81
N CYS A 100 -0.15 -4.15 -11.24
CA CYS A 100 0.15 -5.45 -10.65
C CYS A 100 0.98 -5.29 -9.38
N GLY A 101 0.48 -5.80 -8.24
CA GLY A 101 1.20 -5.72 -6.96
C GLY A 101 1.51 -4.29 -6.48
N GLY A 102 0.69 -3.30 -6.86
CA GLY A 102 0.96 -1.89 -6.55
C GLY A 102 2.03 -1.24 -7.43
N GLN A 103 2.45 -1.91 -8.51
CA GLN A 103 3.35 -1.38 -9.52
C GLN A 103 2.68 -1.29 -10.89
N VAL A 104 3.10 -0.30 -11.66
CA VAL A 104 2.56 -0.01 -12.99
C VAL A 104 3.51 -0.53 -14.05
N PHE A 105 2.98 -1.24 -15.04
CA PHE A 105 3.76 -1.81 -16.14
C PHE A 105 3.12 -1.47 -17.48
N LEU A 106 3.92 -1.44 -18.55
CA LEU A 106 3.41 -1.23 -19.91
C LEU A 106 2.65 -2.47 -20.40
N LYS A 107 1.42 -2.24 -20.86
CA LYS A 107 0.51 -3.28 -21.35
C LYS A 107 1.03 -4.03 -22.58
N GLU A 108 1.90 -3.37 -23.36
CA GLU A 108 2.55 -3.97 -24.53
C GLU A 108 3.55 -5.09 -24.16
N LEU A 109 4.12 -5.03 -22.95
CA LEU A 109 5.06 -6.02 -22.42
C LEU A 109 4.32 -7.08 -21.59
N PHE A 110 3.41 -6.63 -20.72
CA PHE A 110 2.68 -7.46 -19.79
C PHE A 110 1.21 -7.09 -19.79
N ASP A 111 0.34 -8.08 -20.02
CA ASP A 111 -1.11 -7.91 -20.07
C ASP A 111 -1.83 -8.78 -19.00
N GLY A 112 -1.06 -9.44 -18.12
CA GLY A 112 -1.56 -10.22 -16.99
C GLY A 112 -0.83 -9.91 -15.69
N CYS A 113 -1.53 -10.09 -14.58
CA CYS A 113 -0.97 -10.03 -13.22
C CYS A 113 -1.29 -11.32 -12.48
N CYS A 114 -0.27 -12.02 -11.99
CA CYS A 114 -0.38 -13.29 -11.30
C CYS A 114 -0.13 -13.09 -9.81
N ASN A 115 -1.04 -13.56 -8.96
CA ASN A 115 -0.74 -13.67 -7.54
C ASN A 115 0.16 -14.89 -7.32
N ILE A 116 1.27 -14.70 -6.60
CA ILE A 116 2.15 -15.80 -6.25
C ILE A 116 1.54 -16.56 -5.08
N TYR A 117 1.20 -17.83 -5.29
CA TYR A 117 0.45 -18.61 -4.33
C TYR A 117 1.15 -18.70 -2.97
N ASN A 118 0.37 -18.59 -1.88
CA ASN A 118 0.85 -18.51 -0.50
C ASN A 118 1.79 -17.34 -0.17
N THR A 119 1.74 -16.26 -0.96
CA THR A 119 2.48 -15.02 -0.66
C THR A 119 1.59 -13.79 -0.85
N ALA A 120 2.05 -12.63 -0.36
CA ALA A 120 1.46 -11.34 -0.68
C ALA A 120 2.03 -10.71 -1.96
N GLU A 121 2.80 -11.48 -2.74
CA GLU A 121 3.50 -11.00 -3.92
C GLU A 121 2.66 -11.19 -5.18
N TYR A 122 2.92 -10.34 -6.16
CA TYR A 122 2.31 -10.39 -7.48
C TYR A 122 3.40 -10.27 -8.53
N GLN A 123 3.22 -10.97 -9.65
CA GLN A 123 4.13 -10.95 -10.77
C GLN A 123 3.37 -10.71 -12.06
N GLN A 124 3.81 -9.69 -12.79
CA GLN A 124 3.36 -9.37 -14.13
C GLN A 124 3.82 -10.45 -15.12
N TYR A 125 2.97 -10.76 -16.10
CA TYR A 125 3.27 -11.76 -17.13
C TYR A 125 2.61 -11.41 -18.45
N ASN A 126 3.14 -11.98 -19.53
CA ASN A 126 2.55 -11.84 -20.86
C ASN A 126 1.64 -13.04 -21.13
N THR A 127 0.33 -12.84 -21.25
CA THR A 127 -0.66 -13.89 -21.47
C THR A 127 -0.48 -14.65 -22.77
N ARG A 128 0.29 -14.12 -23.74
CA ARG A 128 0.60 -14.81 -25.01
C ARG A 128 1.64 -15.91 -24.83
N THR A 129 2.62 -15.69 -23.96
CA THR A 129 3.72 -16.65 -23.73
C THR A 129 3.58 -17.41 -22.43
N GLN A 130 2.90 -16.84 -21.44
CA GLN A 130 2.82 -17.33 -20.07
C GLN A 130 1.36 -17.52 -19.60
N ILE A 131 1.20 -18.30 -18.53
CA ILE A 131 -0.05 -18.51 -17.79
C ILE A 131 0.23 -18.41 -16.29
N CYS A 132 -0.72 -17.87 -15.52
CA CYS A 132 -0.62 -17.85 -14.07
C CYS A 132 -1.04 -19.19 -13.46
N CYS A 133 -0.17 -19.78 -12.63
CA CYS A 133 -0.44 -20.96 -11.81
C CYS A 133 -0.24 -20.60 -10.33
N ASP A 134 0.70 -21.25 -9.64
CA ASP A 134 1.29 -20.78 -8.39
C ASP A 134 2.25 -19.59 -8.60
N LYS A 135 2.75 -19.46 -9.83
CA LYS A 135 3.50 -18.33 -10.40
C LYS A 135 3.30 -18.31 -11.92
N PRO A 136 3.74 -17.25 -12.64
CA PRO A 136 3.80 -17.29 -14.09
C PRO A 136 4.68 -18.44 -14.59
N ILE A 137 4.12 -19.27 -15.47
CA ILE A 137 4.84 -20.36 -16.16
C ILE A 137 4.68 -20.22 -17.67
N GLU A 138 5.70 -20.61 -18.42
CA GLU A 138 5.69 -20.58 -19.89
C GLU A 138 4.69 -21.58 -20.47
N ARG A 139 3.84 -21.14 -21.40
CA ARG A 139 2.85 -21.99 -22.10
C ARG A 139 3.52 -23.14 -22.85
N LEU A 140 4.60 -22.83 -23.55
CA LEU A 140 5.41 -23.79 -24.32
C LEU A 140 6.52 -24.42 -23.47
N GLY A 141 6.59 -24.08 -22.18
CA GLY A 141 7.55 -24.66 -21.25
C GLY A 141 7.17 -26.06 -20.79
N LYS A 142 8.11 -26.69 -20.08
CA LYS A 142 7.92 -27.99 -19.42
C LYS A 142 6.99 -27.91 -18.22
N ALA A 143 6.98 -26.76 -17.54
CA ALA A 143 6.11 -26.52 -16.41
C ALA A 143 4.64 -26.51 -16.84
N LYS A 144 3.80 -27.26 -16.12
CA LYS A 144 2.34 -27.25 -16.25
C LYS A 144 1.70 -26.97 -14.90
N CYS A 145 0.45 -26.56 -14.92
CA CYS A 145 -0.30 -26.26 -13.71
C CYS A 145 -1.17 -27.44 -13.31
N CYS A 146 -1.04 -27.85 -12.05
CA CYS A 146 -1.91 -28.80 -11.39
C CYS A 146 -2.75 -28.09 -10.34
N TYR A 147 -4.00 -28.50 -10.16
CA TYR A 147 -4.81 -28.04 -9.04
C TYR A 147 -4.90 -29.15 -8.00
N LEU A 148 -4.03 -29.08 -6.99
CA LEU A 148 -3.99 -30.05 -5.90
C LEU A 148 -5.09 -29.75 -4.88
N LYS A 149 -5.53 -30.78 -4.16
CA LYS A 149 -6.58 -30.72 -3.15
C LYS A 149 -5.97 -30.87 -1.76
N ASP A 150 -6.24 -29.91 -0.88
CA ASP A 150 -5.80 -29.98 0.52
C ASP A 150 -6.68 -30.91 1.38
N ALA A 151 -6.28 -31.10 2.65
CA ALA A 151 -7.02 -31.94 3.60
C ALA A 151 -8.45 -31.44 3.89
N GLN A 152 -8.72 -30.16 3.65
CA GLN A 152 -10.04 -29.52 3.78
C GLN A 152 -10.84 -29.58 2.47
N GLY A 153 -10.25 -30.14 1.41
CA GLY A 153 -10.85 -30.30 0.10
C GLY A 153 -10.82 -29.06 -0.80
N ARG A 154 -10.03 -28.04 -0.46
CA ARG A 154 -9.83 -26.85 -1.27
C ARG A 154 -8.77 -27.11 -2.34
N PHE A 155 -9.01 -26.57 -3.53
CA PHE A 155 -8.04 -26.64 -4.61
C PHE A 155 -7.05 -25.50 -4.54
N TYR A 156 -5.77 -25.80 -4.77
CA TYR A 156 -4.71 -24.82 -4.90
C TYR A 156 -3.83 -25.11 -6.11
N PRO A 157 -3.37 -24.07 -6.83
CA PRO A 157 -2.51 -24.25 -7.98
C PRO A 157 -1.11 -24.67 -7.53
N THR A 158 -0.46 -25.53 -8.32
CA THR A 158 0.92 -25.96 -8.11
C THR A 158 1.55 -26.24 -9.46
N SER A 159 2.69 -25.60 -9.75
CA SER A 159 3.46 -25.88 -10.94
C SER A 159 4.26 -27.17 -10.79
N TYR A 160 4.36 -27.95 -11.86
CA TYR A 160 5.16 -29.17 -11.90
C TYR A 160 5.80 -29.35 -13.27
N ASP A 161 6.92 -30.07 -13.35
CA ASP A 161 7.61 -30.39 -14.61
C ASP A 161 6.92 -31.58 -15.29
N ALA A 162 6.14 -31.33 -16.34
CA ALA A 162 5.41 -32.39 -17.05
C ALA A 162 6.31 -33.40 -17.79
N ASN A 163 7.63 -33.16 -17.87
CA ASN A 163 8.55 -34.14 -18.44
C ASN A 163 8.89 -35.26 -17.45
N SER A 164 9.01 -34.94 -16.16
CA SER A 164 9.47 -35.86 -15.10
C SER A 164 8.40 -36.19 -14.06
N GLN A 165 7.37 -35.36 -13.97
CA GLN A 165 6.35 -35.42 -12.92
C GLN A 165 4.94 -35.58 -13.49
N CYS A 166 4.02 -35.93 -12.60
CA CYS A 166 2.64 -36.29 -12.87
C CYS A 166 1.70 -35.54 -11.92
N CYS A 167 0.62 -35.03 -12.50
CA CYS A 167 -0.54 -34.50 -11.79
C CYS A 167 -1.73 -35.40 -12.14
N THR A 168 -2.01 -36.38 -11.30
CA THR A 168 -3.06 -37.39 -11.54
C THR A 168 -4.07 -37.43 -10.41
N PHE A 169 -5.28 -37.91 -10.71
CA PHE A 169 -6.30 -38.18 -9.70
C PHE A 169 -5.72 -39.12 -8.62
N PRO A 170 -5.93 -38.85 -7.32
CA PRO A 170 -6.90 -37.93 -6.71
C PRO A 170 -6.47 -36.46 -6.53
N PHE A 171 -5.39 -36.03 -7.18
CA PHE A 171 -4.83 -34.67 -7.11
C PHE A 171 -4.42 -34.25 -5.70
N LEU A 172 -3.82 -35.15 -4.93
CA LEU A 172 -3.36 -34.85 -3.57
C LEU A 172 -1.93 -34.32 -3.54
N GLU A 173 -1.09 -34.81 -4.46
CA GLU A 173 0.31 -34.43 -4.58
C GLU A 173 0.81 -34.59 -6.02
N ILE A 174 1.98 -34.00 -6.30
CA ILE A 174 2.71 -34.24 -7.55
C ILE A 174 3.62 -35.45 -7.35
N THR A 175 3.53 -36.43 -8.25
CA THR A 175 4.36 -37.63 -8.21
C THR A 175 5.38 -37.64 -9.35
N ASN A 176 6.43 -38.44 -9.23
CA ASN A 176 7.37 -38.66 -10.33
C ASN A 176 6.82 -39.72 -11.29
N LYS A 177 7.14 -39.58 -12.57
CA LYS A 177 6.92 -40.64 -13.56
C LYS A 177 7.74 -41.89 -13.18
N ASN A 178 7.21 -43.05 -13.51
CA ASN A 178 7.94 -44.32 -13.36
C ASN A 178 9.08 -44.43 -14.40
N GLU A 179 9.83 -45.54 -14.34
CA GLU A 179 10.94 -45.84 -15.26
C GLU A 179 10.54 -45.82 -16.75
N ASN A 180 9.27 -46.08 -17.05
CA ASN A 180 8.71 -46.05 -18.41
C ASN A 180 8.19 -44.66 -18.83
N GLY A 181 8.33 -43.63 -17.98
CA GLY A 181 7.86 -42.28 -18.26
C GLY A 181 6.34 -42.11 -18.16
N THR A 182 5.62 -43.05 -17.54
CA THR A 182 4.16 -43.00 -17.39
C THR A 182 3.74 -42.55 -15.99
N CYS A 183 2.57 -41.93 -15.93
CA CYS A 183 1.90 -41.56 -14.69
C CYS A 183 0.96 -42.70 -14.30
N THR A 184 1.23 -43.32 -13.16
CA THR A 184 0.45 -44.44 -12.60
C THR A 184 -0.34 -44.00 -11.39
#